data_AF-A0AAN4YX29-F1
#
_entry.id   AF-A0AAN4YX29-F1
#
_cell.length_a   1.000
_cell.length_b   1.000
_cell.length_c   1.000
_cell.angle_alpha   90.00
_cell.angle_beta   90.00
_cell.angle_gamma   90.00
#
_symmetry.space_group_name_H-M   'P 1'
#
loop_
_entity.id
_entity.type
_entity.pdbx_description
1 polymer ?
#
loop_
_entity_poly.entity_id
_entity_poly.type
_entity_poly.pdbx_seq_one_letter_code
_entity_poly.pdbx_strand_id
1 'polypeptide(L)'
;MFGERLLYLDPALLQTINPEDMMPLEVDDEFIMENEVLAPRIQTPCVVTGFILHSRVFWAAVRDPLPGHSAEEPCPCVQARDPLIQISYLQDRLQNLKYLLHDIPAILRPWGPPNEDLLNSGGTAAISRLNFATMRANLHVTHLWLQSLLIDQLEAAHAGQRGALPASRPGHSLYKTDPKSLWLEREELCRQLFFVLSTLPQASLEANGLHLAYKVRDIAASILACPFHPQEPEAKRAAEYVQDATSWLSRLDRSESINALHLQSWVDTDRVRSEATIP
;
A
#
# COMPACT_ATOMS: atom_id res chain seq x y z
N MET A 1 -2.99 -11.25 20.39
CA MET A 1 -2.81 -10.00 19.62
C MET A 1 -4.09 -9.77 18.86
N PHE A 2 -4.83 -8.71 19.16
CA PHE A 2 -5.91 -8.27 18.28
C PHE A 2 -5.23 -7.78 17.00
N GLY A 3 -5.46 -8.49 15.89
CA GLY A 3 -4.90 -8.10 14.59
C GLY A 3 -5.25 -6.64 14.30
N GLU A 4 -4.29 -5.89 13.80
CA GLU A 4 -4.50 -4.49 13.42
C GLU A 4 -5.70 -4.40 12.48
N ARG A 5 -6.69 -3.60 12.86
CA ARG A 5 -7.80 -3.31 11.95
C ARG A 5 -7.30 -2.30 10.93
N LEU A 6 -7.28 -2.73 9.67
CA LEU A 6 -7.02 -1.87 8.50
C LEU A 6 -7.92 -0.62 8.47
N LEU A 7 -9.08 -0.65 9.14
CA LEU A 7 -10.03 0.45 9.15
C LEU A 7 -10.72 0.66 10.50
N TYR A 8 -11.03 1.94 10.75
CA TYR A 8 -11.88 2.41 11.84
C TYR A 8 -13.37 2.44 11.47
N LEU A 9 -13.70 2.31 10.18
CA LEU A 9 -15.08 2.28 9.70
C LEU A 9 -15.72 0.92 9.99
N ASP A 10 -16.98 0.96 10.42
CA ASP A 10 -17.77 -0.23 10.68
C ASP A 10 -17.97 -1.04 9.37
N PRO A 11 -17.81 -2.37 9.36
CA PRO A 11 -18.00 -3.19 8.16
C PRO A 11 -19.34 -2.99 7.46
N ALA A 12 -20.44 -2.72 8.20
CA ALA A 12 -21.73 -2.46 7.56
C ALA A 12 -21.75 -1.10 6.84
N LEU A 13 -21.12 -0.07 7.42
CA LEU A 13 -20.97 1.23 6.77
C LEU A 13 -20.14 1.12 5.49
N LEU A 14 -19.04 0.36 5.52
CA LEU A 14 -18.18 0.13 4.35
C LEU A 14 -18.92 -0.52 3.19
N GLN A 15 -19.91 -1.38 3.45
CA GLN A 15 -20.71 -2.00 2.40
C GLN A 15 -21.59 -1.00 1.65
N THR A 16 -21.94 0.11 2.28
CA THR A 16 -22.84 1.13 1.70
C THR A 16 -22.11 2.21 0.91
N ILE A 17 -20.79 2.34 1.08
CA ILE A 17 -19.99 3.36 0.40
C ILE A 17 -19.60 2.85 -0.99
N ASN A 18 -19.89 3.66 -2.01
CA ASN A 18 -19.34 3.48 -3.35
C ASN A 18 -17.98 4.19 -3.42
N PRO A 19 -16.86 3.49 -3.65
CA PRO A 19 -15.54 4.10 -3.70
C PRO A 19 -15.41 5.12 -4.83
N GLU A 20 -16.08 4.92 -5.96
CA GLU A 20 -15.96 5.81 -7.12
C GLU A 20 -16.58 7.18 -6.84
N ASP A 21 -17.60 7.25 -5.98
CA ASP A 21 -18.22 8.53 -5.56
C ASP A 21 -17.30 9.35 -4.62
N MET A 22 -16.27 8.70 -4.06
CA MET A 22 -15.30 9.31 -3.15
C MET A 22 -14.01 9.74 -3.85
N MET A 23 -13.82 9.36 -5.12
CA MET A 23 -12.61 9.71 -5.87
C MET A 23 -12.68 11.19 -6.32
N PRO A 24 -11.60 11.96 -6.15
CA PRO A 24 -11.55 13.30 -6.70
C PRO A 24 -11.58 13.25 -8.23
N LEU A 25 -11.97 14.37 -8.83
CA LEU A 25 -11.86 14.52 -10.27
C LEU A 25 -10.39 14.48 -10.70
N GLU A 26 -10.07 13.70 -11.73
CA GLU A 26 -8.71 13.46 -12.21
C GLU A 26 -8.17 14.66 -13.02
N VAL A 27 -7.95 15.78 -12.33
CA VAL A 27 -7.54 17.06 -12.91
C VAL A 27 -6.57 17.74 -11.95
N ASP A 28 -5.46 18.29 -12.46
CA ASP A 28 -4.53 19.07 -11.62
C ASP A 28 -5.16 20.42 -11.20
N ASP A 29 -4.73 20.94 -10.05
CA ASP A 29 -5.28 22.15 -9.43
C ASP A 29 -5.23 23.37 -10.36
N GLU A 30 -4.25 23.46 -11.28
CA GLU A 30 -4.14 24.55 -12.25
C GLU A 30 -5.30 24.62 -13.25
N PHE A 31 -6.12 23.59 -13.36
CA PHE A 31 -7.30 23.54 -14.21
C PHE A 31 -8.61 23.71 -13.43
N ILE A 32 -8.55 23.88 -12.11
CA ILE A 32 -9.70 24.15 -11.25
C ILE A 32 -9.80 25.66 -11.06
N MET A 33 -10.76 26.28 -11.74
CA MET A 33 -11.04 27.72 -11.65
C MET A 33 -12.22 27.97 -10.71
N GLU A 34 -12.45 29.23 -10.34
CA GLU A 34 -13.53 29.63 -9.42
C GLU A 34 -14.92 29.12 -9.86
N ASN A 35 -15.19 29.10 -11.16
CA ASN A 35 -16.52 28.80 -11.71
C ASN A 35 -16.55 27.61 -12.68
N GLU A 36 -15.41 27.01 -13.00
CA GLU A 36 -15.34 25.91 -13.97
C GLU A 36 -14.11 25.01 -13.74
N VAL A 37 -14.21 23.77 -14.22
CA VAL A 37 -13.07 22.87 -14.33
C VAL A 37 -12.73 22.69 -15.81
N LEU A 38 -11.50 23.01 -16.17
CA LEU A 38 -11.03 22.94 -17.55
C LEU A 38 -10.55 21.53 -17.89
N ALA A 39 -10.94 21.03 -19.07
CA ALA A 39 -10.39 19.79 -19.59
C ALA A 39 -8.94 20.02 -20.08
N PRO A 40 -7.95 19.22 -19.64
CA PRO A 40 -6.60 19.34 -20.14
C PRO A 40 -6.56 19.06 -21.64
N ARG A 41 -5.78 19.86 -22.39
CA ARG A 41 -5.68 19.74 -23.86
C ARG A 41 -5.01 18.45 -24.31
N ILE A 42 -4.24 17.82 -23.43
CA ILE A 42 -3.55 16.55 -23.66
C ILE A 42 -3.92 15.64 -22.48
N GLN A 43 -4.36 14.42 -22.77
CA GLN A 43 -4.59 13.40 -21.76
C GLN A 43 -3.24 12.85 -21.28
N THR A 44 -2.62 13.55 -20.34
CA THR A 44 -1.48 13.05 -19.58
C THR A 44 -1.93 12.75 -18.15
N PRO A 45 -1.44 11.66 -17.53
CA PRO A 45 -1.70 11.42 -16.11
C PRO A 45 -1.26 12.62 -15.28
N CYS A 46 -2.15 13.06 -14.39
CA CYS A 46 -1.95 14.17 -13.47
C CYS A 46 -1.44 13.65 -12.12
N VAL A 47 -1.07 14.53 -11.18
CA VAL A 47 -0.67 14.07 -9.84
C VAL A 47 -1.84 13.40 -9.13
N VAL A 48 -3.07 13.88 -9.39
CA VAL A 48 -4.30 13.31 -8.84
C VAL A 48 -4.53 11.87 -9.30
N THR A 49 -4.10 11.48 -10.50
CA THR A 49 -4.11 10.09 -10.96
C THR A 49 -3.44 9.15 -9.96
N GLY A 50 -2.29 9.57 -9.40
CA GLY A 50 -1.57 8.79 -8.41
C GLY A 50 -2.32 8.65 -7.08
N PHE A 51 -2.99 9.72 -6.65
CA PHE A 51 -3.85 9.70 -5.46
C PHE A 51 -5.07 8.79 -5.63
N ILE A 52 -5.72 8.83 -6.80
CA ILE A 52 -6.85 7.96 -7.13
C ILE A 52 -6.42 6.49 -7.10
N LEU A 53 -5.29 6.15 -7.75
CA LEU A 53 -4.77 4.78 -7.74
C LEU A 53 -4.40 4.31 -6.32
N HIS A 54 -3.77 5.18 -5.53
CA HIS A 54 -3.44 4.88 -4.13
C HIS A 54 -4.69 4.60 -3.28
N SER A 55 -5.73 5.41 -3.46
CA SER A 55 -7.02 5.23 -2.79
C SER A 55 -7.71 3.93 -3.21
N ARG A 56 -7.65 3.57 -4.50
CA ARG A 56 -8.16 2.29 -5.02
C ARG A 56 -7.40 1.09 -4.47
N VAL A 57 -6.07 1.18 -4.31
CA VAL A 57 -5.25 0.15 -3.65
C VAL A 57 -5.71 -0.08 -2.21
N PHE A 58 -5.93 0.99 -1.45
CA PHE A 58 -6.49 0.89 -0.11
C PHE A 58 -7.88 0.23 -0.09
N TRP A 59 -8.75 0.66 -1.00
CA TRP A 59 -10.10 0.10 -1.09
C TRP A 59 -10.07 -1.39 -1.43
N ALA A 60 -9.26 -1.81 -2.40
CA ALA A 60 -9.13 -3.20 -2.82
C ALA A 60 -8.59 -4.13 -1.71
N ALA A 61 -7.79 -3.60 -0.78
CA ALA A 61 -7.32 -4.35 0.38
C ALA A 61 -8.41 -4.54 1.44
N VAL A 62 -9.36 -3.60 1.52
CA VAL A 62 -10.46 -3.62 2.48
C VAL A 62 -11.63 -4.44 1.94
N ARG A 63 -11.97 -4.27 0.68
CA ARG A 63 -13.18 -4.78 0.03
C ARG A 63 -12.88 -5.17 -1.41
N ASP A 64 -13.74 -5.98 -2.03
CA ASP A 64 -13.68 -6.17 -3.46
C ASP A 64 -13.81 -4.81 -4.21
N PRO A 65 -12.88 -4.48 -5.12
CA PRO A 65 -12.91 -3.23 -5.89
C PRO A 65 -14.01 -3.18 -6.97
N LEU A 66 -14.75 -4.27 -7.23
CA LEU A 66 -15.84 -4.32 -8.22
C LEU A 66 -17.23 -4.35 -7.53
N PRO A 67 -17.70 -3.22 -6.98
CA PRO A 67 -19.04 -3.15 -6.40
C PRO A 67 -20.09 -3.38 -7.49
N GLY A 68 -20.90 -4.43 -7.34
CA GLY A 68 -22.03 -4.73 -8.23
C GLY A 68 -21.82 -5.90 -9.21
N HIS A 69 -20.62 -6.49 -9.30
CA HIS A 69 -20.42 -7.72 -10.08
C HIS A 69 -20.81 -9.00 -9.32
N SER A 70 -20.99 -8.93 -8.00
CA SER A 70 -21.58 -10.04 -7.25
C SER A 70 -22.71 -9.55 -6.36
N ALA A 71 -23.84 -10.23 -6.46
CA ALA A 71 -24.85 -10.28 -5.41
C ALA A 71 -24.38 -11.18 -4.24
N GLU A 72 -23.07 -11.43 -4.11
CA GLU A 72 -22.48 -12.57 -3.40
C GLU A 72 -21.28 -12.19 -2.49
N GLU A 73 -20.97 -10.91 -2.24
CA GLU A 73 -20.01 -10.58 -1.18
C GLU A 73 -20.59 -11.11 0.15
N PRO A 74 -19.95 -12.10 0.80
CA PRO A 74 -20.54 -12.73 1.96
C PRO A 74 -20.66 -11.69 3.08
N CYS A 75 -21.81 -11.61 3.76
CA CYS A 75 -21.95 -10.65 4.85
C CYS A 75 -20.84 -10.88 5.90
N PRO A 76 -20.37 -9.84 6.62
CA PRO A 76 -19.38 -10.00 7.69
C PRO A 76 -19.84 -11.02 8.75
N CYS A 77 -21.16 -11.15 8.94
CA CYS A 77 -21.77 -12.17 9.79
C CYS A 77 -21.55 -13.62 9.34
N VAL A 78 -21.55 -13.88 8.03
CA VAL A 78 -21.33 -15.20 7.43
C VAL A 78 -19.84 -15.50 7.42
N GLN A 79 -19.02 -14.51 7.04
CA GLN A 79 -17.56 -14.56 7.13
C GLN A 79 -17.07 -14.92 8.55
N ALA A 80 -17.64 -14.30 9.58
CA ALA A 80 -17.27 -14.58 10.97
C ALA A 80 -17.70 -15.98 11.45
N ARG A 81 -18.68 -16.61 10.81
CA ARG A 81 -19.21 -17.93 11.19
C ARG A 81 -18.56 -19.08 10.42
N ASP A 82 -18.10 -18.83 9.20
CA ASP A 82 -17.50 -19.84 8.33
C ASP A 82 -16.07 -19.46 7.95
N PRO A 83 -15.07 -20.11 8.59
CA PRO A 83 -13.66 -19.89 8.29
C PRO A 83 -13.27 -20.17 6.83
N LEU A 84 -13.95 -21.09 6.13
CA LEU A 84 -13.64 -21.40 4.72
C LEU A 84 -14.05 -20.25 3.81
N ILE A 85 -15.23 -19.65 4.05
CA ILE A 85 -15.69 -18.46 3.33
C ILE A 85 -14.73 -17.29 3.58
N GLN A 86 -14.29 -17.11 4.83
CA GLN A 86 -13.33 -16.06 5.17
C GLN A 86 -11.98 -16.23 4.45
N ILE A 87 -11.45 -17.44 4.39
CA ILE A 87 -10.17 -17.73 3.71
C ILE A 87 -10.30 -17.49 2.20
N SER A 88 -11.38 -17.99 1.56
CA SER A 88 -11.62 -17.75 0.13
C SER A 88 -11.68 -16.25 -0.16
N TYR A 89 -12.46 -15.51 0.63
CA TYR A 89 -12.61 -14.06 0.50
C TYR A 89 -11.26 -13.31 0.66
N LEU A 90 -10.41 -13.74 1.59
CA LEU A 90 -9.07 -13.18 1.75
C LEU A 90 -8.13 -13.52 0.58
N GLN A 91 -8.21 -14.75 0.04
CA GLN A 91 -7.42 -15.19 -1.11
C GLN A 91 -7.80 -14.41 -2.37
N ASP A 92 -9.10 -14.25 -2.63
CA ASP A 92 -9.61 -13.50 -3.79
C ASP A 92 -9.19 -12.04 -3.70
N ARG A 93 -9.29 -11.41 -2.53
CA ARG A 93 -8.80 -10.03 -2.32
C ARG A 93 -7.30 -9.90 -2.52
N LEU A 94 -6.50 -10.83 -1.98
CA LEU A 94 -5.05 -10.82 -2.17
C LEU A 94 -4.69 -10.97 -3.66
N GLN A 95 -5.39 -11.85 -4.37
CA GLN A 95 -5.21 -12.03 -5.81
C GLN A 95 -5.58 -10.77 -6.59
N ASN A 96 -6.73 -10.15 -6.32
CA ASN A 96 -7.12 -8.89 -6.95
C ASN A 96 -6.10 -7.78 -6.68
N LEU A 97 -5.65 -7.66 -5.43
CA LEU A 97 -4.65 -6.68 -5.05
C LEU A 97 -3.34 -6.88 -5.82
N LYS A 98 -2.83 -8.12 -5.94
CA LYS A 98 -1.58 -8.44 -6.68
C LYS A 98 -1.53 -7.85 -8.09
N TYR A 99 -2.65 -7.91 -8.83
CA TYR A 99 -2.70 -7.47 -10.23
C TYR A 99 -3.27 -6.07 -10.42
N LEU A 100 -3.71 -5.40 -9.36
CA LEU A 100 -4.34 -4.08 -9.43
C LEU A 100 -3.46 -3.01 -10.10
N LEU A 101 -2.13 -3.11 -9.93
CA LEU A 101 -1.17 -2.15 -10.48
C LEU A 101 -0.52 -2.60 -11.79
N HIS A 102 -1.03 -3.65 -12.46
CA HIS A 102 -0.43 -4.18 -13.69
C HIS A 102 -0.50 -3.16 -14.85
N ASP A 103 -1.65 -2.51 -15.04
CA ASP A 103 -1.95 -1.67 -16.19
C ASP A 103 -2.00 -0.17 -15.85
N ILE A 104 -1.18 0.28 -14.89
CA ILE A 104 -1.12 1.69 -14.51
C ILE A 104 -0.30 2.52 -15.51
N PRO A 105 -0.53 3.85 -15.55
CA PRO A 105 0.23 4.74 -16.42
C PRO A 105 1.75 4.62 -16.20
N ALA A 106 2.51 4.71 -17.29
CA ALA A 106 3.97 4.47 -17.27
C ALA A 106 4.72 5.34 -16.26
N ILE A 107 4.26 6.58 -16.04
CA ILE A 107 4.84 7.53 -15.08
C ILE A 107 4.69 7.09 -13.62
N LEU A 108 3.72 6.21 -13.33
CA LEU A 108 3.44 5.67 -12.01
C LEU A 108 3.97 4.25 -11.82
N ARG A 109 4.64 3.65 -12.81
CA ARG A 109 5.27 2.32 -12.67
C ARG A 109 6.45 2.36 -11.68
N PRO A 110 6.82 1.24 -11.03
CA PRO A 110 7.83 1.23 -9.97
C PRO A 110 9.19 1.83 -10.37
N TRP A 111 9.60 1.64 -11.63
CA TRP A 111 10.86 2.13 -12.18
C TRP A 111 10.74 3.40 -13.02
N GLY A 112 9.53 3.94 -13.21
CA GLY A 112 9.26 5.10 -14.06
C GLY A 112 9.53 4.88 -15.54
N PRO A 113 9.33 5.92 -16.37
CA PRO A 113 9.67 5.87 -17.78
C PRO A 113 11.20 5.90 -17.98
N PRO A 114 11.76 5.11 -18.92
CA PRO A 114 13.20 4.95 -19.15
C PRO A 114 13.96 6.22 -19.56
N ASN A 115 13.27 7.36 -19.78
CA ASN A 115 13.86 8.63 -20.21
C ASN A 115 13.68 9.77 -19.18
N GLU A 116 13.36 9.47 -17.91
CA GLU A 116 13.22 10.50 -16.85
C GLU A 116 14.48 11.35 -16.64
N ASP A 117 15.67 10.79 -16.90
CA ASP A 117 16.96 11.44 -16.70
C ASP A 117 17.42 12.27 -17.92
N LEU A 118 16.85 12.03 -19.10
CA LEU A 118 17.26 12.66 -20.36
C LEU A 118 16.53 13.98 -20.65
N LEU A 119 15.49 14.29 -19.88
CA LEU A 119 14.74 15.54 -20.01
C LEU A 119 15.30 16.59 -19.05
N ASN A 120 16.46 17.14 -19.42
CA ASN A 120 16.89 18.45 -18.93
C ASN A 120 15.85 19.49 -19.37
N SER A 121 14.86 19.77 -18.52
CA SER A 121 13.72 20.60 -18.89
C SER A 121 13.19 21.38 -17.69
N GLY A 122 13.67 22.61 -17.47
CA GLY A 122 13.07 23.61 -16.57
C GLY A 122 12.90 23.24 -15.09
N GLY A 123 12.68 24.25 -14.24
CA GLY A 123 12.40 24.02 -12.81
C GLY A 123 11.09 23.25 -12.55
N THR A 124 10.07 23.49 -13.38
CA THR A 124 8.74 22.89 -13.25
C THR A 124 8.71 21.40 -13.56
N ALA A 125 9.44 20.92 -14.58
CA ALA A 125 9.46 19.49 -14.88
C ALA A 125 10.31 18.70 -13.87
N ALA A 126 11.29 19.33 -13.22
CA ALA A 126 12.02 18.72 -12.11
C ALA A 126 11.10 18.49 -10.89
N ILE A 127 10.27 19.48 -10.55
CA ILE A 127 9.28 19.35 -9.46
C ILE A 127 8.25 18.27 -9.79
N SER A 128 7.71 18.28 -11.01
CA SER A 128 6.74 17.25 -11.44
C SER A 128 7.32 15.84 -11.35
N ARG A 129 8.56 15.62 -11.82
CA ARG A 129 9.26 14.32 -11.68
C ARG A 129 9.40 13.89 -10.22
N LEU A 130 9.78 14.81 -9.33
CA LEU A 130 9.90 14.51 -7.90
C LEU A 130 8.54 14.17 -7.27
N ASN A 131 7.47 14.86 -7.66
CA ASN A 131 6.11 14.57 -7.21
C ASN A 131 5.69 13.15 -7.64
N PHE A 132 5.91 12.80 -8.91
CA PHE A 132 5.62 11.44 -9.39
C PHE A 132 6.51 10.38 -8.74
N ALA A 133 7.78 10.65 -8.49
CA ALA A 133 8.67 9.74 -7.77
C ALA A 133 8.22 9.52 -6.31
N THR A 134 7.78 10.59 -5.63
CA THR A 134 7.23 10.53 -4.27
C THR A 134 5.94 9.73 -4.24
N MET A 135 5.08 9.94 -5.24
CA MET A 135 3.83 9.20 -5.40
C MET A 135 4.06 7.72 -5.70
N ARG A 136 5.03 7.39 -6.57
CA ARG A 136 5.44 6.01 -6.85
C ARG A 136 5.89 5.29 -5.58
N ALA A 137 6.71 5.93 -4.76
CA ALA A 137 7.14 5.36 -3.48
C ALA A 137 5.94 5.05 -2.59
N ASN A 138 5.02 6.01 -2.42
CA ASN A 138 3.83 5.80 -1.61
C ASN A 138 2.94 4.68 -2.16
N LEU A 139 2.63 4.71 -3.45
CA LEU A 139 1.75 3.77 -4.14
C LEU A 139 2.26 2.33 -4.03
N HIS A 140 3.49 2.08 -4.47
CA HIS A 140 4.01 0.72 -4.54
C HIS A 140 4.32 0.14 -3.16
N VAL A 141 4.85 0.94 -2.23
CA VAL A 141 5.11 0.43 -0.87
C VAL A 141 3.81 0.17 -0.10
N THR A 142 2.78 1.02 -0.29
CA THR A 142 1.44 0.77 0.27
C THR A 142 0.81 -0.48 -0.32
N HIS A 143 0.93 -0.68 -1.64
CA HIS A 143 0.43 -1.86 -2.33
C HIS A 143 1.06 -3.16 -1.81
N LEU A 144 2.37 -3.19 -1.59
CA LEU A 144 3.07 -4.34 -1.02
C LEU A 144 2.72 -4.55 0.46
N TRP A 145 2.60 -3.47 1.23
CA TRP A 145 2.26 -3.54 2.65
C TRP A 145 0.85 -4.11 2.87
N LEU A 146 -0.14 -3.67 2.09
CA LEU A 146 -1.50 -4.19 2.17
C LEU A 146 -1.58 -5.67 1.76
N GLN A 147 -0.77 -6.12 0.80
CA GLN A 147 -0.63 -7.54 0.49
C GLN A 147 -0.08 -8.31 1.69
N SER A 148 0.96 -7.79 2.37
CA SER A 148 1.51 -8.41 3.59
C SER A 148 0.45 -8.55 4.69
N LEU A 149 -0.38 -7.52 4.91
CA LEU A 149 -1.45 -7.56 5.91
C LEU A 149 -2.55 -8.57 5.57
N LEU A 150 -2.88 -8.76 4.29
CA LEU A 150 -3.82 -9.81 3.87
C LEU A 150 -3.22 -11.21 4.09
N ILE A 151 -1.91 -11.39 3.88
CA ILE A 151 -1.22 -12.65 4.20
C ILE A 151 -1.25 -12.91 5.73
N ASP A 152 -1.04 -11.89 6.56
CA ASP A 152 -1.15 -12.02 8.03
C ASP A 152 -2.56 -12.48 8.45
N GLN A 153 -3.61 -11.91 7.83
CA GLN A 153 -5.00 -12.30 8.08
C GLN A 153 -5.30 -13.73 7.62
N LEU A 154 -4.73 -14.16 6.48
CA LEU A 154 -4.83 -15.54 5.99
C LEU A 154 -4.19 -16.53 6.96
N GLU A 155 -2.98 -16.23 7.46
CA GLU A 155 -2.30 -17.07 8.45
C GLU A 155 -3.10 -17.17 9.74
N ALA A 156 -3.64 -16.06 10.24
CA ALA A 156 -4.50 -16.04 11.42
C ALA A 156 -5.78 -16.87 11.23
N ALA A 157 -6.43 -16.77 10.06
CA ALA A 157 -7.61 -17.55 9.73
C ALA A 157 -7.31 -19.06 9.68
N HIS A 158 -6.19 -19.46 9.06
CA HIS A 158 -5.74 -20.85 9.03
C HIS A 158 -5.37 -21.39 10.42
N ALA A 159 -4.74 -20.57 11.27
CA ALA A 159 -4.40 -20.95 12.64
C ALA A 159 -5.68 -21.18 13.48
N GLY A 160 -6.69 -20.31 13.34
CA GLY A 160 -7.98 -20.45 14.00
C GLY A 160 -8.72 -21.75 13.65
N GLN A 161 -8.65 -22.19 12.39
CA GLN A 161 -9.22 -23.48 11.97
C GLN A 161 -8.56 -24.68 12.66
N ARG A 162 -7.22 -24.66 12.80
CA ARG A 162 -6.47 -25.75 13.43
C ARG A 162 -6.81 -25.92 14.92
N GLY A 163 -7.18 -24.83 15.60
CA GLY A 163 -7.58 -24.86 17.01
C GLY A 163 -9.03 -25.30 17.26
N ALA A 164 -9.91 -25.21 16.26
CA ALA A 164 -11.36 -25.43 16.41
C ALA A 164 -11.84 -26.85 16.02
N LEU A 165 -11.02 -27.66 15.33
CA LEU A 165 -11.41 -28.99 14.86
C LEU A 165 -10.98 -30.09 15.85
N PRO A 166 -11.92 -30.86 16.45
CA PRO A 166 -11.58 -32.16 17.02
C PRO A 166 -11.13 -33.11 15.90
N ALA A 167 -10.20 -34.00 16.20
CA ALA A 167 -9.62 -34.93 15.24
C ALA A 167 -10.72 -35.65 14.41
N SER A 168 -10.59 -35.56 13.08
CA SER A 168 -11.21 -36.38 12.02
C SER A 168 -12.67 -36.14 11.60
N ARG A 169 -12.84 -35.73 10.33
CA ARG A 169 -13.80 -36.32 9.38
C ARG A 169 -13.05 -36.60 8.05
N PRO A 170 -12.98 -37.85 7.56
CA PRO A 170 -12.35 -38.16 6.28
C PRO A 170 -13.31 -37.76 5.16
N GLY A 171 -12.94 -36.78 4.34
CA GLY A 171 -13.71 -36.42 3.14
C GLY A 171 -13.63 -34.96 2.69
N HIS A 172 -13.24 -34.02 3.57
CA HIS A 172 -12.95 -32.65 3.16
C HIS A 172 -11.44 -32.45 3.05
N SER A 173 -10.94 -32.33 1.81
CA SER A 173 -9.61 -31.82 1.54
C SER A 173 -9.54 -30.37 2.06
N LEU A 174 -9.11 -30.19 3.31
CA LEU A 174 -8.77 -28.87 3.83
C LEU A 174 -7.73 -28.25 2.89
N TYR A 175 -7.99 -27.04 2.42
CA TYR A 175 -6.95 -26.15 1.89
C TYR A 175 -5.95 -25.89 3.02
N LYS A 176 -5.00 -26.81 3.22
CA LYS A 176 -3.84 -26.56 4.05
C LYS A 176 -2.92 -25.68 3.22
N THR A 177 -3.05 -24.37 3.34
CA THR A 177 -1.97 -23.50 2.87
C THR A 177 -0.72 -23.86 3.68
N ASP A 178 0.32 -24.25 2.95
CA ASP A 178 1.60 -24.64 3.52
C ASP A 178 2.25 -23.37 4.12
N PRO A 179 2.65 -23.35 5.41
CA PRO A 179 3.39 -22.23 5.98
C PRO A 179 4.61 -21.83 5.14
N LYS A 180 5.25 -22.81 4.48
CA LYS A 180 6.36 -22.54 3.55
C LYS A 180 5.91 -21.75 2.31
N SER A 181 4.71 -22.00 1.76
CA SER A 181 4.22 -21.27 0.58
C SER A 181 3.91 -19.81 0.90
N LEU A 182 3.27 -19.53 2.05
CA LEU A 182 3.00 -18.16 2.48
C LEU A 182 4.29 -17.40 2.79
N TRP A 183 5.30 -18.08 3.35
CA TRP A 183 6.61 -17.46 3.54
C TRP A 183 7.28 -17.10 2.22
N LEU A 184 7.19 -17.93 1.18
CA LEU A 184 7.70 -17.60 -0.15
C LEU A 184 6.97 -16.40 -0.78
N GLU A 185 5.67 -16.23 -0.51
CA GLU A 185 4.95 -15.02 -0.92
C GLU A 185 5.48 -13.78 -0.19
N ARG A 186 5.78 -13.88 1.11
CA ARG A 186 6.41 -12.79 1.88
C ARG A 186 7.80 -12.46 1.37
N GLU A 187 8.58 -13.48 1.03
CA GLU A 187 9.89 -13.32 0.40
C GLU A 187 9.78 -12.49 -0.87
N GLU A 188 8.83 -12.82 -1.73
CA GLU A 188 8.59 -12.10 -2.98
C GLU A 188 8.16 -10.64 -2.73
N LEU A 189 7.31 -10.38 -1.74
CA LEU A 189 6.96 -9.01 -1.34
C LEU A 189 8.18 -8.21 -0.87
N CYS A 190 9.05 -8.82 -0.06
CA CYS A 190 10.28 -8.19 0.42
C CYS A 190 11.25 -7.88 -0.73
N ARG A 191 11.39 -8.81 -1.67
CA ARG A 191 12.20 -8.61 -2.88
C ARG A 191 11.66 -7.46 -3.74
N GLN A 192 10.35 -7.40 -3.96
CA GLN A 192 9.72 -6.29 -4.68
C GLN A 192 9.87 -4.95 -3.94
N LEU A 193 9.77 -4.96 -2.61
CA LEU A 193 9.97 -3.78 -1.78
C LEU A 193 11.37 -3.20 -2.00
N PHE A 194 12.41 -4.03 -1.89
CA PHE A 194 13.78 -3.56 -2.07
C PHE A 194 14.07 -3.08 -3.47
N PHE A 195 13.43 -3.69 -4.48
CA PHE A 195 13.48 -3.17 -5.85
C PHE A 195 12.87 -1.76 -5.95
N VAL A 196 11.71 -1.51 -5.34
CA VAL A 196 11.09 -0.17 -5.32
C VAL A 196 12.01 0.83 -4.63
N LEU A 197 12.52 0.48 -3.44
CA LEU A 197 13.40 1.35 -2.66
C LEU A 197 14.71 1.66 -3.39
N SER A 198 15.30 0.70 -4.09
CA SER A 198 16.55 0.89 -4.84
C SER A 198 16.39 1.74 -6.09
N THR A 199 15.19 1.76 -6.68
CA THR A 199 14.97 2.38 -7.99
C THR A 199 14.55 3.85 -7.87
N LEU A 200 13.97 4.25 -6.74
CA LEU A 200 13.48 5.62 -6.54
C LEU A 200 14.52 6.54 -5.89
N PRO A 201 14.56 7.83 -6.25
CA PRO A 201 15.48 8.79 -5.63
C PRO A 201 15.25 8.91 -4.13
N GLN A 202 16.33 9.00 -3.35
CA GLN A 202 16.29 9.12 -1.89
C GLN A 202 15.35 10.24 -1.42
N ALA A 203 15.41 11.43 -2.04
CA ALA A 203 14.54 12.57 -1.69
C ALA A 203 13.04 12.23 -1.78
N SER A 204 12.65 11.35 -2.72
CA SER A 204 11.26 10.91 -2.90
C SER A 204 10.81 9.93 -1.82
N LEU A 205 11.73 9.10 -1.33
CA LEU A 205 11.49 8.21 -0.20
C LEU A 205 11.34 9.03 1.09
N GLU A 206 12.20 10.03 1.30
CA GLU A 206 12.19 10.91 2.47
C GLU A 206 10.95 11.80 2.53
N ALA A 207 10.42 12.23 1.37
CA ALA A 207 9.17 12.98 1.28
C ALA A 207 7.95 12.19 1.78
N ASN A 208 8.03 10.86 1.82
CA ASN A 208 7.02 10.02 2.45
C ASN A 208 7.20 9.89 3.97
N GLY A 209 8.28 10.42 4.56
CA GLY A 209 8.46 10.42 6.01
C GLY A 209 8.31 9.06 6.70
N LEU A 210 7.85 9.10 7.95
CA LEU A 210 7.89 7.95 8.86
C LEU A 210 6.91 6.83 8.49
N HIS A 211 5.80 7.14 7.80
CA HIS A 211 4.85 6.09 7.40
C HIS A 211 5.46 5.11 6.40
N LEU A 212 6.41 5.58 5.56
CA LEU A 212 7.14 4.69 4.66
C LEU A 212 8.03 3.73 5.46
N ALA A 213 8.76 4.24 6.45
CA ALA A 213 9.60 3.41 7.31
C ALA A 213 8.80 2.36 8.08
N TYR A 214 7.60 2.70 8.57
CA TYR A 214 6.70 1.74 9.22
C TYR A 214 6.28 0.62 8.27
N LYS A 215 5.81 0.95 7.06
CA LYS A 215 5.42 -0.05 6.07
C LYS A 215 6.59 -0.96 5.67
N VAL A 216 7.79 -0.39 5.47
CA VAL A 216 9.01 -1.14 5.18
C VAL A 216 9.34 -2.11 6.32
N ARG A 217 9.25 -1.63 7.57
CA ARG A 217 9.50 -2.43 8.77
C ARG A 217 8.51 -3.58 8.88
N ASP A 218 7.22 -3.33 8.67
CA ASP A 218 6.18 -4.36 8.80
C ASP A 218 6.37 -5.48 7.77
N ILE A 219 6.62 -5.12 6.50
CA ILE A 219 6.91 -6.10 5.44
C ILE A 219 8.17 -6.90 5.79
N ALA A 220 9.26 -6.22 6.19
CA ALA A 220 10.52 -6.88 6.51
C ALA A 220 10.42 -7.78 7.75
N ALA A 221 9.66 -7.37 8.77
CA ALA A 221 9.46 -8.15 9.99
C ALA A 221 8.76 -9.48 9.69
N SER A 222 7.92 -9.53 8.65
CA SER A 222 7.25 -10.77 8.25
C SER A 222 8.21 -11.90 7.80
N ILE A 223 9.41 -11.54 7.33
CA ILE A 223 10.45 -12.51 6.92
C ILE A 223 11.05 -13.25 8.13
N LEU A 224 11.00 -12.66 9.33
CA LEU A 224 11.56 -13.24 10.55
C LEU A 224 10.89 -14.56 10.94
N ALA A 225 9.63 -14.76 10.56
CA ALA A 225 8.87 -15.99 10.80
C ALA A 225 9.23 -17.12 9.79
N CYS A 226 10.52 -17.35 9.56
CA CYS A 226 11.01 -18.32 8.59
C CYS A 226 10.76 -19.77 9.03
N PRO A 227 9.96 -20.57 8.28
CA PRO A 227 9.64 -21.95 8.64
C PRO A 227 10.69 -22.97 8.16
N PHE A 228 11.77 -22.51 7.51
CA PHE A 228 12.80 -23.37 6.92
C PHE A 228 13.92 -23.68 7.91
N HIS A 229 14.55 -24.83 7.75
CA HIS A 229 15.68 -25.22 8.59
C HIS A 229 16.87 -24.27 8.33
N PRO A 230 17.70 -23.91 9.33
CA PRO A 230 18.81 -22.95 9.17
C PRO A 230 19.86 -23.30 8.11
N GLN A 231 19.90 -24.55 7.65
CA GLN A 231 20.80 -25.01 6.59
C GLN A 231 20.21 -24.85 5.18
N GLU A 232 18.89 -24.67 5.08
CA GLU A 232 18.19 -24.45 3.83
C GLU A 232 18.53 -23.05 3.27
N PRO A 233 18.57 -22.89 1.93
CA PRO A 233 18.93 -21.61 1.31
C PRO A 233 17.93 -20.50 1.65
N GLU A 234 16.65 -20.81 1.86
CA GLU A 234 15.60 -19.88 2.29
C GLU A 234 15.97 -19.18 3.61
N ALA A 235 16.47 -19.94 4.58
CA ALA A 235 16.86 -19.39 5.88
C ALA A 235 18.07 -18.44 5.77
N LYS A 236 18.98 -18.71 4.82
CA LYS A 236 20.11 -17.81 4.53
C LYS A 236 19.62 -16.52 3.87
N ARG A 237 18.75 -16.63 2.86
CA ARG A 237 18.13 -15.46 2.21
C ARG A 237 17.33 -14.62 3.20
N ALA A 238 16.61 -15.26 4.14
CA ALA A 238 15.91 -14.56 5.21
C ALA A 238 16.85 -13.64 6.02
N ALA A 239 18.04 -14.12 6.37
CA ALA A 239 19.03 -13.34 7.09
C ALA A 239 19.59 -12.18 6.24
N GLU A 240 19.81 -12.40 4.95
CA GLU A 240 20.22 -11.36 4.00
C GLU A 240 19.16 -10.26 3.89
N TYR A 241 17.89 -10.62 3.72
CA TYR A 241 16.80 -9.64 3.68
C TYR A 241 16.66 -8.84 4.98
N VAL A 242 16.88 -9.45 6.14
CA VAL A 242 16.87 -8.75 7.44
C VAL A 242 18.03 -7.75 7.53
N GLN A 243 19.21 -8.10 7.03
CA GLN A 243 20.36 -7.20 6.97
C GLN A 243 20.07 -6.01 6.04
N ASP A 244 19.54 -6.28 4.85
CA ASP A 244 19.17 -5.25 3.88
C ASP A 244 18.06 -4.33 4.41
N ALA A 245 17.04 -4.90 5.07
CA ALA A 245 15.98 -4.14 5.73
C ALA A 245 16.55 -3.16 6.76
N THR A 246 17.51 -3.63 7.58
CA THR A 246 18.16 -2.80 8.60
C THR A 246 18.93 -1.65 7.95
N SER A 247 19.63 -1.90 6.85
CA SER A 247 20.32 -0.87 6.06
C SER A 247 19.32 0.18 5.52
N TRP A 248 18.23 -0.25 4.90
CA TRP A 248 17.18 0.64 4.39
C TRP A 248 16.51 1.46 5.48
N LEU A 249 16.10 0.82 6.58
CA LEU A 249 15.49 1.51 7.72
C LEU A 249 16.45 2.54 8.32
N SER A 250 17.75 2.24 8.43
CA SER A 250 18.73 3.22 8.92
C SER A 250 18.87 4.46 8.04
N ARG A 251 18.62 4.33 6.73
CA ARG A 251 18.61 5.46 5.78
C ARG A 251 17.32 6.26 5.89
N LEU A 252 16.18 5.58 6.04
CA LEU A 252 14.88 6.22 6.21
C LEU A 252 14.76 6.94 7.56
N ASP A 253 15.31 6.38 8.64
CA ASP A 253 15.27 7.00 9.98
C ASP A 253 16.08 8.30 10.05
N ARG A 254 17.15 8.45 9.25
CA ARG A 254 17.91 9.71 9.16
C ARG A 254 17.08 10.87 8.59
N SER A 255 16.01 10.57 7.86
CA SER A 255 15.14 11.56 7.25
C SER A 255 14.25 12.32 8.25
N GLU A 256 14.10 11.81 9.48
CA GLU A 256 13.40 12.52 10.57
C GLU A 256 14.00 13.90 10.83
N SER A 257 15.29 14.08 10.55
CA SER A 257 15.99 15.35 10.77
C SER A 257 15.65 16.45 9.74
N ILE A 258 15.04 16.13 8.59
CA ILE A 258 14.92 17.05 7.45
C ILE A 258 13.51 17.64 7.27
N ASN A 259 12.43 16.97 7.68
CA ASN A 259 11.06 17.35 7.27
C ASN A 259 10.16 18.03 8.32
N ALA A 260 10.66 18.40 9.50
CA ALA A 260 9.87 19.23 10.43
C ALA A 260 9.72 20.71 9.98
N LEU A 261 10.58 21.18 9.08
CA LEU A 261 10.55 22.54 8.55
C LEU A 261 9.40 22.77 7.56
N HIS A 262 9.01 21.74 6.79
CA HIS A 262 7.89 21.84 5.84
C HIS A 262 6.52 21.82 6.52
N LEU A 263 6.39 21.27 7.74
CA LEU A 263 5.14 21.32 8.50
C LEU A 263 4.75 22.77 8.89
N GLN A 264 5.73 23.68 8.98
CA GLN A 264 5.46 25.09 9.25
C GLN A 264 4.83 25.81 8.06
N SER A 265 4.99 25.33 6.82
CA SER A 265 4.38 25.97 5.64
C SER A 265 2.90 25.65 5.46
N TRP A 266 2.39 24.61 6.15
CA TRP A 266 0.96 24.25 6.16
C TRP A 266 0.17 25.00 7.25
N VAL A 267 0.88 25.63 8.18
CA VAL A 267 0.26 26.52 9.17
C VAL A 267 0.19 27.90 8.53
N ASP A 268 -1.01 28.31 8.13
CA ASP A 268 -1.30 29.69 7.73
C ASP A 268 -1.03 30.63 8.93
N THR A 269 0.20 31.13 9.00
CA THR A 269 0.63 32.07 10.05
C THR A 269 0.28 33.52 9.71
N ASP A 270 -0.23 33.79 8.51
CA ASP A 270 -0.61 35.14 8.09
C ASP A 270 -1.88 35.62 8.82
N ARG A 271 -2.74 34.70 9.26
CA ARG A 271 -3.86 35.02 10.17
C ARG A 271 -3.40 35.53 11.54
N VAL A 272 -2.26 35.06 12.05
CA VAL A 272 -1.76 35.45 13.38
C VAL A 272 -1.14 36.85 13.37
N ARG A 273 -0.59 37.29 12.24
CA ARG A 273 -0.01 38.65 12.11
C ARG A 273 -1.06 39.75 12.00
N SER A 274 -2.28 39.41 11.60
CA SER A 274 -3.34 40.40 11.36
C SER A 274 -4.03 40.90 12.63
N GLU A 275 -3.88 40.20 13.77
CA GLU A 275 -4.47 40.60 15.06
C GLU A 275 -3.54 41.47 15.92
N ALA A 276 -2.28 41.68 15.51
CA ALA A 276 -1.28 42.42 16.29
C ALA A 276 -1.15 43.92 15.93
N THR A 277 -1.97 44.44 15.03
CA THR A 277 -2.00 45.87 14.69
C THR A 277 -3.40 46.44 14.80
N ILE A 278 -3.79 46.76 16.02
CA ILE A 278 -4.78 47.80 16.29
C ILE A 278 -4.14 48.76 17.30
N PRO A 279 -3.84 50.02 16.92
CA PRO A 279 -3.40 51.05 17.85
C PRO A 279 -4.51 51.50 18.81
#